data_AF-A0A158EBV7-F1
#
_entry.id   AF-A0A158EBV7-F1
#
_cell.length_a   1.000
_cell.length_b   1.000
_cell.length_c   1.000
_cell.angle_alpha   90.00
_cell.angle_beta   90.00
_cell.angle_gamma   90.00
#
_symmetry.space_group_name_H-M   'P 1'
#
loop_
_entity.id
_entity.type
_entity.pdbx_description
1 polymer ?
#
loop_
_entity_poly.entity_id
_entity_poly.type
_entity_poly.pdbx_seq_one_letter_code
_entity_poly.pdbx_strand_id
1 'polypeptide(L)'
;MRRKSLLRCSAFVVLAGSLASCTRGAVQTGTLRDEVIGTWAYVSVDIVRPDGTRQAMYGTNPQGIAVFDESGHYILMTSRGDIPKFASDNRMEGTAEENKAVVQGMIAHFGTYTVNRLDNTITFHVIASSYPNWNGVQQKRPFTVDAEQLKWATPASSGGTAEVILRRLK
;
A
#
# COMPACT_ATOMS: atom_id res chain seq x y z
N MET A 1 -65.43 -58.30 -46.90
CA MET A 1 -64.43 -58.77 -45.91
C MET A 1 -63.71 -57.55 -45.32
N ARG A 2 -63.62 -57.49 -43.97
CA ARG A 2 -62.69 -56.73 -43.09
C ARG A 2 -62.24 -55.31 -43.51
N ARG A 3 -62.68 -54.26 -42.79
CA ARG A 3 -61.96 -53.51 -41.70
C ARG A 3 -60.79 -52.65 -42.24
N LYS A 4 -60.51 -51.38 -41.87
CA LYS A 4 -60.90 -50.47 -40.77
C LYS A 4 -60.20 -49.10 -40.98
N SER A 5 -60.83 -48.00 -40.53
CA SER A 5 -60.30 -46.86 -39.71
C SER A 5 -59.03 -46.10 -40.19
N LEU A 6 -59.11 -44.81 -40.57
CA LEU A 6 -58.96 -43.59 -39.73
C LEU A 6 -57.69 -43.53 -38.87
N LEU A 7 -56.88 -42.47 -39.04
CA LEU A 7 -56.39 -41.62 -37.92
C LEU A 7 -55.77 -40.28 -38.40
N ARG A 8 -56.18 -39.19 -37.76
CA ARG A 8 -55.60 -37.83 -37.73
C ARG A 8 -54.48 -37.75 -36.67
N CYS A 9 -53.53 -36.82 -36.81
CA CYS A 9 -52.83 -36.07 -35.73
C CYS A 9 -51.91 -35.03 -36.40
N SER A 10 -52.15 -33.72 -36.31
CA SER A 10 -51.92 -32.78 -35.18
C SER A 10 -50.47 -32.36 -34.98
N ALA A 11 -50.28 -31.04 -34.95
CA ALA A 11 -49.04 -30.26 -35.00
C ALA A 11 -48.18 -30.34 -33.72
N PHE A 12 -46.88 -30.04 -33.88
CA PHE A 12 -46.01 -29.57 -32.80
C PHE A 12 -45.19 -28.36 -33.29
N VAL A 13 -45.49 -27.19 -32.72
CA VAL A 13 -44.66 -25.98 -32.77
C VAL A 13 -43.63 -26.10 -31.66
N VAL A 14 -42.34 -26.00 -31.97
CA VAL A 14 -41.27 -25.89 -30.97
C VAL A 14 -40.64 -24.50 -31.08
N LEU A 15 -40.90 -23.68 -30.06
CA LEU A 15 -40.37 -22.34 -29.87
C LEU A 15 -38.99 -22.46 -29.20
N ALA A 16 -37.91 -22.23 -29.95
CA ALA A 16 -36.55 -22.22 -29.40
C ALA A 16 -36.23 -20.83 -28.82
N GLY A 17 -36.36 -20.67 -27.50
CA GLY A 17 -35.88 -19.50 -26.77
C GLY A 17 -34.38 -19.57 -26.54
N SER A 18 -33.60 -18.76 -27.26
CA SER A 18 -32.18 -18.56 -27.00
C SER A 18 -31.98 -17.66 -25.79
N LEU A 19 -31.61 -18.25 -24.65
CA LEU A 19 -31.15 -17.52 -23.46
C LEU A 19 -29.78 -16.90 -23.76
N ALA A 20 -29.75 -15.58 -23.94
CA ALA A 20 -28.52 -14.81 -23.95
C ALA A 20 -27.90 -14.85 -22.55
N SER A 21 -26.87 -15.67 -22.37
CA SER A 21 -26.03 -15.66 -21.17
C SER A 21 -25.21 -14.38 -21.16
N CYS A 22 -25.71 -13.33 -20.49
CA CYS A 22 -24.88 -12.21 -20.07
C CYS A 22 -23.87 -12.74 -19.05
N THR A 23 -22.66 -13.04 -19.50
CA THR A 23 -21.50 -13.18 -18.61
C THR A 23 -21.27 -11.83 -17.95
N ARG A 24 -21.82 -11.63 -16.75
CA ARG A 24 -21.33 -10.60 -15.83
C ARG A 24 -19.89 -10.96 -15.52
N GLY A 25 -18.93 -10.20 -16.07
CA GLY A 25 -17.58 -10.21 -15.55
C GLY A 25 -17.66 -9.94 -14.05
N ALA A 26 -17.22 -10.90 -13.25
CA ALA A 26 -17.03 -10.67 -11.82
C ALA A 26 -15.96 -9.59 -11.70
N VAL A 27 -16.37 -8.36 -11.38
CA VAL A 27 -15.46 -7.38 -10.79
C VAL A 27 -14.98 -8.03 -9.51
N GLN A 28 -13.70 -8.44 -9.46
CA GLN A 28 -13.09 -8.84 -8.20
C GLN A 28 -13.12 -7.61 -7.30
N THR A 29 -14.08 -7.57 -6.38
CA THR A 29 -14.14 -6.59 -5.31
C THR A 29 -13.03 -6.93 -4.31
N GLY A 30 -11.79 -6.60 -4.67
CA GLY A 30 -10.72 -6.52 -3.70
C GLY A 30 -11.16 -5.61 -2.55
N THR A 31 -10.87 -6.02 -1.33
CA THR A 31 -11.01 -5.13 -0.17
C THR A 31 -10.00 -3.99 -0.30
N LEU A 32 -10.26 -2.82 0.30
CA LEU A 32 -9.29 -1.71 0.31
C LEU A 32 -7.93 -2.14 0.88
N ARG A 33 -7.92 -3.19 1.71
CA ARG A 33 -6.70 -3.85 2.19
C ARG A 33 -5.94 -4.55 1.08
N ASP A 34 -6.63 -5.22 0.16
CA ASP A 34 -6.02 -5.93 -0.99
C ASP A 34 -5.33 -4.94 -1.93
N GLU A 35 -5.80 -3.69 -2.00
CA GLU A 35 -5.13 -2.62 -2.74
C GLU A 35 -3.83 -2.17 -2.06
N VAL A 36 -3.72 -2.25 -0.72
CA VAL A 36 -2.52 -1.85 0.04
C VAL A 36 -1.47 -2.95 0.09
N ILE A 37 -1.88 -4.22 0.08
CA ILE A 37 -0.97 -5.37 0.10
C ILE A 37 0.04 -5.29 -1.06
N GLY A 38 1.31 -5.59 -0.75
CA GLY A 38 2.40 -5.61 -1.71
C GLY A 38 3.65 -4.87 -1.24
N THR A 39 4.59 -4.73 -2.16
CA THR A 39 5.85 -4.00 -1.95
C THR A 39 5.81 -2.68 -2.70
N TRP A 40 6.22 -1.62 -2.02
CA TRP A 40 6.15 -0.25 -2.50
C TRP A 40 7.50 0.43 -2.32
N ALA A 41 8.06 1.02 -3.37
CA ALA A 41 9.27 1.82 -3.30
C ALA A 41 8.97 3.28 -3.02
N TYR A 42 9.80 3.93 -2.21
CA TYR A 42 9.69 5.36 -1.97
C TYR A 42 10.00 6.17 -3.23
N VAL A 43 9.12 7.11 -3.57
CA VAL A 43 9.31 8.09 -4.65
C VAL A 43 9.67 9.44 -4.05
N SER A 44 8.93 9.89 -3.04
CA SER A 44 9.24 11.13 -2.32
C SER A 44 8.77 11.09 -0.87
N VAL A 45 9.44 11.90 -0.04
CA VAL A 45 9.04 12.23 1.32
C VAL A 45 9.30 13.72 1.53
N ASP A 46 8.25 14.52 1.40
CA ASP A 46 8.35 15.97 1.44
C ASP A 46 7.67 16.53 2.68
N ILE A 47 8.33 17.48 3.33
CA ILE A 47 7.65 18.40 4.25
C ILE A 47 7.10 19.56 3.45
N VAL A 48 5.77 19.65 3.39
CA VAL A 48 5.03 20.76 2.79
C VAL A 48 4.69 21.76 3.89
N ARG A 49 5.26 22.96 3.81
CA ARG A 49 4.99 24.04 4.75
C ARG A 49 3.67 24.76 4.42
N PRO A 50 3.10 25.54 5.37
CA PRO A 50 1.89 26.31 5.12
C PRO A 50 1.98 27.32 3.96
N ASP A 51 3.18 27.80 3.65
CA ASP A 51 3.45 28.69 2.51
C ASP A 51 3.56 27.95 1.16
N GLY A 52 3.38 26.61 1.17
CA GLY A 52 3.49 25.75 0.00
C GLY A 52 4.91 25.32 -0.34
N THR A 53 5.94 25.78 0.39
CA THR A 53 7.32 25.34 0.16
C THR A 53 7.48 23.86 0.51
N ARG A 54 8.20 23.13 -0.35
CA ARG A 54 8.47 21.71 -0.19
C ARG A 54 9.92 21.47 0.17
N GLN A 55 10.16 20.66 1.19
CA GLN A 55 11.49 20.22 1.58
C GLN A 55 11.56 18.70 1.55
N ALA A 56 12.40 18.15 0.66
CA ALA A 56 12.61 16.72 0.56
C ALA A 56 13.38 16.21 1.80
N MET A 57 12.68 15.56 2.73
CA MET A 57 13.23 15.12 4.02
C MET A 57 14.38 14.12 3.82
N TYR A 58 14.25 13.23 2.84
CA TYR A 58 15.22 12.18 2.53
C TYR A 58 15.95 12.40 1.19
N GLY A 59 16.04 13.66 0.75
CA GLY A 59 16.59 14.04 -0.55
C GLY A 59 15.63 13.76 -1.71
N THR A 60 16.02 14.18 -2.93
CA THR A 60 15.17 14.09 -4.13
C THR A 60 15.02 12.67 -4.68
N ASN A 61 15.81 11.72 -4.18
CA ASN A 61 15.76 10.32 -4.56
C ASN A 61 15.93 9.45 -3.30
N PRO A 62 14.90 9.36 -2.44
CA PRO A 62 14.97 8.54 -1.24
C PRO A 62 15.13 7.07 -1.60
N GLN A 63 15.87 6.33 -0.78
CA GLN A 63 16.01 4.89 -0.91
C GLN A 63 15.14 4.19 0.13
N GLY A 64 14.52 3.07 -0.24
CA GLY A 64 13.77 2.24 0.70
C GLY A 64 12.46 1.71 0.16
N ILE A 65 11.79 0.90 0.98
CA ILE A 65 10.54 0.23 0.65
C ILE A 65 9.58 0.22 1.84
N ALA A 66 8.29 0.14 1.55
CA ALA A 66 7.24 -0.26 2.46
C ALA A 66 6.62 -1.58 1.96
N VAL A 67 6.51 -2.56 2.83
CA VAL A 67 5.94 -3.87 2.53
C VAL A 67 4.74 -4.10 3.44
N PHE A 68 3.63 -4.55 2.87
CA PHE A 68 2.41 -4.92 3.56
C PHE A 68 2.04 -6.34 3.16
N ASP A 69 1.98 -7.26 4.13
CA ASP A 69 1.62 -8.65 3.86
C ASP A 69 0.12 -8.93 4.08
N GLU A 70 -0.32 -10.09 3.60
CA GLU A 70 -1.69 -10.59 3.73
C GLU A 70 -2.05 -11.00 5.17
N SER A 71 -1.06 -11.21 6.04
CA SER A 71 -1.24 -11.57 7.44
C SER A 71 -1.41 -10.34 8.35
N GLY A 72 -1.27 -9.13 7.79
CA GLY A 72 -1.44 -7.88 8.52
C GLY A 72 -0.16 -7.34 9.14
N HIS A 73 1.02 -7.83 8.74
CA HIS A 73 2.31 -7.24 9.10
C HIS A 73 2.76 -6.23 8.08
N TYR A 74 3.55 -5.27 8.55
CA TYR A 74 4.25 -4.35 7.68
C TYR A 74 5.67 -4.13 8.17
N ILE A 75 6.53 -3.75 7.23
CA ILE A 75 7.82 -3.12 7.49
C ILE A 75 7.96 -1.93 6.56
N LEU A 76 8.51 -0.84 7.07
CA LEU A 76 8.95 0.25 6.21
C LEU A 76 10.34 0.72 6.62
N MET A 77 11.11 1.10 5.60
CA MET A 77 12.40 1.72 5.75
C MET A 77 12.55 2.78 4.66
N THR A 78 13.05 3.96 5.04
CA THR A 78 13.42 5.02 4.12
C THR A 78 14.75 5.61 4.57
N SER A 79 15.64 5.91 3.63
CA SER A 79 16.91 6.55 3.88
C SER A 79 17.25 7.58 2.81
N ARG A 80 18.09 8.53 3.16
CA ARG A 80 18.81 9.34 2.17
C ARG A 80 19.80 8.44 1.41
N GLY A 81 20.03 8.75 0.14
CA GLY A 81 21.05 8.08 -0.67
C GLY A 81 22.48 8.57 -0.42
N ASP A 82 22.66 9.63 0.37
CA ASP A 82 23.93 10.33 0.58
C ASP A 82 24.55 10.09 1.96
N ILE A 83 24.04 9.11 2.73
CA ILE A 83 24.60 8.77 4.04
C ILE A 83 26.03 8.23 3.84
N PRO A 84 27.07 8.83 4.46
CA PRO A 84 28.44 8.35 4.33
C PRO A 84 28.60 6.91 4.85
N LYS A 85 29.50 6.16 4.22
CA LYS A 85 29.96 4.87 4.77
C LYS A 85 30.75 5.10 6.05
N PHE A 86 30.75 4.10 6.92
CA PHE A 86 31.62 4.09 8.09
C PHE A 86 33.06 3.87 7.64
N ALA A 87 34.01 4.46 8.38
CA ALA A 87 35.43 4.24 8.15
C ALA A 87 35.87 2.83 8.56
N SER A 88 35.26 2.25 9.60
CA SER A 88 35.48 0.86 10.04
C SER A 88 34.56 -0.10 9.29
N ASP A 89 35.07 -1.29 8.97
CA ASP A 89 34.28 -2.41 8.47
C ASP A 89 33.47 -3.10 9.59
N ASN A 90 33.69 -2.74 10.86
CA ASN A 90 32.89 -3.20 11.99
C ASN A 90 31.78 -2.19 12.31
N ARG A 91 30.52 -2.56 12.05
CA ARG A 91 29.36 -1.70 12.32
C ARG A 91 29.22 -1.24 13.77
N MET A 92 29.86 -1.91 14.72
CA MET A 92 29.82 -1.57 16.15
C MET A 92 30.85 -0.49 16.53
N GLU A 93 31.73 -0.10 15.62
CA GLU A 93 32.82 0.87 15.84
C GLU A 93 32.56 2.23 15.17
N GLY A 94 31.34 2.47 14.70
CA GLY A 94 30.97 3.76 14.10
C GLY A 94 31.18 4.92 15.08
N THR A 95 31.71 6.04 14.60
CA THR A 95 31.88 7.25 15.43
C THR A 95 30.52 7.85 15.80
N ALA A 96 30.53 8.82 16.72
CA ALA A 96 29.31 9.54 17.09
C ALA A 96 28.70 10.26 15.87
N GLU A 97 29.54 10.84 15.02
CA GLU A 97 29.15 11.57 13.81
C GLU A 97 28.56 10.64 12.75
N GLU A 98 29.19 9.48 12.54
CA GLU A 98 28.72 8.46 11.59
C GLU A 98 27.36 7.89 12.02
N ASN A 99 27.22 7.51 13.29
CA ASN A 99 25.97 7.01 13.84
C ASN A 99 24.86 8.07 13.78
N LYS A 100 25.18 9.33 14.09
CA LYS A 100 24.24 10.45 13.97
C LYS A 100 23.78 10.63 12.52
N ALA A 101 24.71 10.58 11.55
CA ALA A 101 24.38 10.72 10.13
C ALA A 101 23.41 9.63 9.65
N VAL A 102 23.58 8.39 10.12
CA VAL A 102 22.66 7.27 9.86
C VAL A 102 21.30 7.51 10.50
N VAL A 103 21.26 7.74 11.81
CA VAL A 103 20.00 7.90 12.56
C VAL A 103 19.17 9.08 12.05
N GLN A 104 19.81 10.18 11.68
CA GLN A 104 19.12 11.34 11.10
C GLN A 104 18.79 11.15 9.62
N GLY A 105 19.51 10.28 8.93
CA GLY A 105 19.35 10.04 7.49
C GLY A 105 18.35 8.96 7.14
N MET A 106 17.84 8.19 8.10
CA MET A 106 16.89 7.11 7.84
C MET A 106 15.85 6.94 8.94
N ILE A 107 14.72 6.33 8.59
CA ILE A 107 13.73 5.82 9.53
C ILE A 107 13.35 4.40 9.12
N ALA A 108 13.28 3.50 10.09
CA ALA A 108 12.79 2.14 9.88
C ALA A 108 11.88 1.76 11.03
N HIS A 109 10.74 1.15 10.71
CA HIS A 109 9.87 0.58 11.72
C HIS A 109 9.01 -0.53 11.14
N PHE A 110 8.58 -1.44 12.01
CA PHE A 110 7.74 -2.58 11.63
C PHE A 110 6.70 -2.88 12.72
N GLY A 111 5.71 -3.67 12.34
CA GLY A 111 4.67 -4.13 13.25
C GLY A 111 3.48 -4.70 12.50
N THR A 112 2.27 -4.45 13.00
CA THR A 112 1.03 -4.80 12.30
C THR A 112 0.30 -3.57 11.79
N TYR A 113 -0.56 -3.75 10.79
CA TYR A 113 -1.35 -2.65 10.24
C TYR A 113 -2.83 -3.04 10.10
N THR A 114 -3.68 -2.04 10.20
CA THR A 114 -5.10 -2.14 9.87
C THR A 114 -5.47 -1.07 8.85
N VAL A 115 -6.46 -1.36 8.00
CA VAL A 115 -6.97 -0.42 7.00
C VAL A 115 -8.44 -0.18 7.30
N ASN A 116 -8.80 1.07 7.52
CA ASN A 116 -10.19 1.49 7.69
C ASN A 116 -10.69 2.11 6.38
N ARG A 117 -11.77 1.52 5.84
CA ARG A 117 -12.40 1.94 4.58
C ARG A 117 -13.30 3.15 4.72
N LEU A 118 -13.86 3.39 5.90
CA LEU A 118 -14.82 4.47 6.10
C LEU A 118 -14.15 5.85 6.06
N ASP A 119 -12.90 5.92 6.52
CA ASP A 119 -12.13 7.16 6.64
C ASP A 119 -10.80 7.11 5.84
N ASN A 120 -10.61 6.11 4.98
CA ASN A 120 -9.40 5.87 4.18
C ASN A 120 -8.12 6.08 5.01
N THR A 121 -8.00 5.32 6.10
CA THR A 121 -6.87 5.43 7.02
C THR A 121 -6.13 4.10 7.17
N ILE A 122 -4.80 4.14 7.04
CA ILE A 122 -3.93 3.05 7.50
C ILE A 122 -3.53 3.37 8.95
N THR A 123 -3.73 2.41 9.85
CA THR A 123 -3.20 2.49 11.21
C THR A 123 -2.04 1.53 11.36
N PHE A 124 -0.86 2.05 11.67
CA PHE A 124 0.33 1.28 12.01
C PHE A 124 0.37 1.04 13.51
N HIS A 125 0.38 -0.21 13.93
CA HIS A 125 0.65 -0.63 15.31
C HIS A 125 2.14 -0.95 15.41
N VAL A 126 2.93 0.03 15.87
CA VAL A 126 4.39 -0.05 15.82
C VAL A 126 4.89 -1.01 16.92
N ILE A 127 5.61 -2.06 16.52
CA ILE A 127 6.30 -2.96 17.46
C ILE A 127 7.65 -2.36 17.82
N ALA A 128 8.45 -2.01 16.80
CA ALA A 128 9.76 -1.39 17.00
C ALA A 128 10.10 -0.40 15.87
N SER A 129 10.89 0.61 16.21
CA SER A 129 11.29 1.72 15.36
C SER A 129 12.72 2.16 15.66
N SER A 130 13.45 2.63 14.63
CA SER A 130 14.74 3.32 14.80
C SER A 130 14.59 4.66 15.52
N TYR A 131 13.36 5.17 15.66
CA TYR A 131 12.98 6.19 16.61
C TYR A 131 12.15 5.57 17.75
N PRO A 132 12.76 5.21 18.90
CA PRO A 132 12.14 4.38 19.92
C PRO A 132 10.88 4.96 20.56
N ASN A 133 10.67 6.28 20.49
CA ASN A 133 9.47 6.93 21.01
C ASN A 133 8.19 6.47 20.30
N TRP A 134 8.32 5.81 19.14
CA TRP A 134 7.19 5.21 18.44
C TRP A 134 6.91 3.77 18.85
N ASN A 135 7.76 3.13 19.64
CA ASN A 135 7.54 1.74 20.06
C ASN A 135 6.25 1.62 20.87
N GLY A 136 5.37 0.69 20.49
CA GLY A 136 4.06 0.49 21.11
C GLY A 136 3.00 1.54 20.76
N VAL A 137 3.33 2.54 19.94
CA VAL A 137 2.40 3.62 19.55
C VAL A 137 1.62 3.25 18.29
N GLN A 138 0.38 3.74 18.21
CA GLN A 138 -0.42 3.67 16.99
C GLN A 138 -0.25 4.94 16.16
N GLN A 139 0.06 4.80 14.88
CA GLN A 139 0.11 5.93 13.94
C GLN A 139 -0.99 5.80 12.90
N LYS A 140 -1.87 6.80 12.85
CA LYS A 140 -2.94 6.87 11.85
C LYS A 140 -2.48 7.75 10.68
N ARG A 141 -2.59 7.23 9.47
CA ARG A 141 -2.22 7.93 8.24
C ARG A 141 -3.41 7.91 7.27
N PRO A 142 -4.07 9.05 7.02
CA PRO A 142 -4.95 9.20 5.87
C PRO A 142 -4.16 8.86 4.60
N PHE A 143 -4.75 8.07 3.72
CA PHE A 143 -4.05 7.57 2.53
C PHE A 143 -4.95 7.56 1.29
N THR A 144 -4.31 7.49 0.13
CA THR A 144 -4.92 7.11 -1.14
C THR A 144 -4.09 6.02 -1.78
N VAL A 145 -4.75 5.10 -2.48
CA VAL A 145 -4.09 3.98 -3.16
C VAL A 145 -4.74 3.74 -4.51
N ASP A 146 -3.93 3.38 -5.49
CA ASP A 146 -4.36 2.85 -6.77
C ASP A 146 -3.44 1.67 -7.21
N ALA A 147 -3.55 1.26 -8.47
CA ALA A 147 -2.76 0.16 -9.01
C ALA A 147 -1.24 0.44 -8.99
N GLU A 148 -0.82 1.69 -9.04
CA GLU A 148 0.58 2.10 -9.19
C GLU A 148 1.12 2.87 -7.98
N GLN A 149 0.29 3.60 -7.25
CA GLN A 149 0.73 4.53 -6.21
C GLN A 149 0.00 4.34 -4.89
N LEU A 150 0.76 4.49 -3.80
CA LEU A 150 0.26 4.61 -2.44
C LEU A 150 0.78 5.92 -1.88
N LYS A 151 -0.13 6.74 -1.34
CA LYS A 151 0.20 8.06 -0.80
C LYS A 151 -0.37 8.20 0.59
N TRP A 152 0.35 8.85 1.48
CA TRP A 152 -0.20 9.29 2.75
C TRP A 152 0.35 10.64 3.17
N ALA A 153 -0.40 11.33 4.01
CA ALA A 153 -0.03 12.62 4.57
C ALA A 153 -0.21 12.61 6.09
N THR A 154 0.80 13.09 6.82
CA THR A 154 0.74 13.23 8.28
C THR A 154 1.26 14.59 8.72
N PRO A 155 0.77 15.18 9.82
CA PRO A 155 1.40 16.35 10.40
C PRO A 155 2.89 16.10 10.67
N ALA A 156 3.74 17.02 10.23
CA ALA A 156 5.18 16.93 10.45
C ALA A 156 5.53 17.51 11.83
N SER A 157 6.41 16.86 12.58
CA SER A 157 6.90 17.36 13.88
C SER A 157 7.67 18.68 13.76
N SER A 158 8.23 18.96 12.59
CA SER A 158 8.88 20.23 12.24
C SER A 158 7.91 21.34 11.79
N GLY A 159 6.60 21.08 11.83
CA GLY A 159 5.58 21.95 11.27
C GLY A 159 5.30 21.66 9.78
N GLY A 160 4.05 21.84 9.37
CA GLY A 160 3.55 21.49 8.03
C GLY A 160 3.07 20.04 7.94
N THR A 161 3.03 19.51 6.72
CA THR A 161 2.55 18.16 6.40
C THR A 161 3.66 17.35 5.75
N ALA A 162 3.97 16.18 6.32
CA ALA A 162 4.80 15.18 5.67
C ALA A 162 3.96 14.42 4.64
N GLU A 163 4.21 14.67 3.36
CA GLU A 163 3.61 13.95 2.23
C GLU A 163 4.56 12.86 1.75
N VAL A 164 4.05 11.63 1.65
CA VAL A 164 4.80 10.48 1.17
C VAL A 164 4.14 9.94 -0.09
N ILE A 165 4.95 9.70 -1.12
CA ILE A 165 4.52 9.03 -2.35
C ILE A 165 5.35 7.77 -2.51
N LEU A 166 4.65 6.66 -2.72
CA LEU A 166 5.22 5.36 -2.98
C LEU A 166 4.73 4.84 -4.33
N ARG A 167 5.57 4.05 -5.00
CA ARG A 167 5.23 3.35 -6.24
C ARG A 167 5.28 1.85 -6.03
N ARG A 168 4.28 1.13 -6.52
CA ARG A 168 4.23 -0.33 -6.45
C ARG A 168 5.43 -0.95 -7.18
N LEU A 169 6.08 -1.92 -6.54
CA LEU A 169 7.06 -2.80 -7.18
C LEU A 169 6.33 -4.00 -7.77
N LYS A 170 6.73 -4.37 -8.99
CA LYS A 170 6.18 -5.51 -9.73
C LYS A 170 6.89 -6.80 -9.34
#